data_AF-A0A935GAV3-F1
#
_entry.id   AF-A0A935GAV3-F1
#
_cell.length_a   1.000
_cell.length_b   1.000
_cell.length_c   1.000
_cell.angle_alpha   90.00
_cell.angle_beta   90.00
_cell.angle_gamma   90.00
#
_symmetry.space_group_name_H-M   'P 1'
#
loop_
_entity.id
_entity.type
_entity.pdbx_description
1 polymer ?
#
loop_
_entity_poly.entity_id
_entity_poly.type
_entity_poly.pdbx_seq_one_letter_code
_entity_poly.pdbx_strand_id
1 'polypeptide(L)'
;MLIISYSSFISAMQPFIEWKITKGIPCEIVDVSTIGNNATSIKDYVTNYYNTNGLTYLLLVGDFAQVTSPTGNYSGVTGAKDNSYAYITGNDHYQEFFVGRFSAESVTDLQTKVTRSINYEKIPLLALG
;
A
#
# COMPACT_ATOMS: atom_id res chain seq x y z
N MET A 1 6.67 -6.24 -4.92
CA MET A 1 5.84 -5.29 -4.15
C MET A 1 4.55 -5.08 -4.92
N LEU A 2 3.42 -5.31 -4.26
CA LEU A 2 2.11 -5.03 -4.81
C LEU A 2 1.65 -3.66 -4.30
N ILE A 3 1.20 -2.79 -5.20
CA ILE A 3 0.60 -1.51 -4.89
C ILE A 3 -0.88 -1.58 -5.26
N ILE A 4 -1.76 -1.33 -4.31
CA ILE A 4 -3.20 -1.15 -4.57
C ILE A 4 -3.51 0.33 -4.43
N SER A 5 -3.92 0.97 -5.52
CA SER A 5 -4.06 2.42 -5.61
C SER A 5 -5.45 2.85 -6.03
N TYR A 6 -5.86 4.00 -5.53
CA TYR A 6 -6.95 4.77 -6.12
C TYR A 6 -6.60 5.21 -7.55
N SER A 7 -7.57 5.18 -8.46
CA SER A 7 -7.35 5.43 -9.90
C SER A 7 -6.62 6.73 -10.19
N SER A 8 -7.05 7.83 -9.56
CA SER A 8 -6.50 9.18 -9.79
C SER A 8 -5.06 9.35 -9.30
N PHE A 9 -4.52 8.38 -8.56
CA PHE A 9 -3.20 8.42 -7.95
C PHE A 9 -2.15 7.58 -8.70
N ILE A 10 -2.57 6.72 -9.62
CA ILE A 10 -1.68 5.78 -10.34
C ILE A 10 -0.60 6.54 -11.13
N SER A 11 -0.96 7.62 -11.83
CA SER A 11 0.00 8.41 -12.60
C SER A 11 1.05 9.08 -11.71
N ALA A 12 0.65 9.60 -10.55
CA ALA A 12 1.55 10.23 -9.59
C ALA A 12 2.48 9.23 -8.88
N MET A 13 2.16 7.93 -8.90
CA MET A 13 3.00 6.87 -8.35
C MET A 13 4.11 6.40 -9.31
N GLN A 14 4.09 6.76 -10.59
CA GLN A 14 5.07 6.28 -11.57
C GLN A 14 6.53 6.53 -11.16
N PRO A 15 6.93 7.73 -10.69
CA PRO A 15 8.32 7.95 -10.26
C PRO A 15 8.75 7.05 -9.08
N PHE A 16 7.81 6.68 -8.20
CA PHE A 16 8.08 5.78 -7.09
C PHE A 16 8.30 4.35 -7.58
N ILE A 17 7.43 3.87 -8.49
CA ILE A 17 7.52 2.54 -9.10
C ILE A 17 8.86 2.39 -9.83
N GLU A 18 9.19 3.34 -10.70
CA GLU A 18 10.45 3.35 -11.45
C GLU A 18 11.67 3.31 -10.51
N TRP A 19 11.64 4.10 -9.44
CA TRP A 19 12.72 4.11 -8.46
C TRP A 19 12.88 2.77 -7.73
N LYS A 20 11.77 2.16 -7.31
CA LYS A 20 11.80 0.85 -6.63
C LYS A 20 12.32 -0.24 -7.55
N ILE A 21 11.86 -0.26 -8.81
CA ILE A 21 12.36 -1.17 -9.85
C ILE A 21 13.87 -0.95 -10.09
N THR A 22 14.32 0.30 -10.20
CA THR A 22 15.75 0.65 -10.37
C THR A 22 16.62 0.08 -9.25
N LYS A 23 16.10 0.01 -8.02
CA LYS A 23 16.79 -0.58 -6.86
C LYS A 23 16.59 -2.08 -6.69
N GLY A 24 16.04 -2.77 -7.69
CA GLY A 24 15.85 -4.21 -7.66
C GLY A 24 14.65 -4.66 -6.82
N ILE A 25 13.66 -3.81 -6.60
CA ILE A 25 12.38 -4.18 -5.98
C ILE A 25 11.32 -4.22 -7.08
N PRO A 26 10.94 -5.40 -7.60
CA PRO A 26 9.86 -5.52 -8.59
C PRO A 26 8.56 -4.93 -8.03
N CYS A 27 7.86 -4.15 -8.85
CA CYS A 27 6.65 -3.46 -8.45
C CYS A 27 5.54 -3.67 -9.47
N GLU A 28 4.34 -3.90 -8.97
CA GLU A 28 3.10 -3.95 -9.75
C GLU A 28 2.09 -3.02 -9.08
N ILE A 29 1.36 -2.25 -9.87
CA ILE A 29 0.30 -1.35 -9.39
C ILE A 29 -1.03 -1.76 -9.99
N VAL A 30 -2.04 -1.89 -9.13
CA VAL A 30 -3.40 -2.28 -9.49
C VAL A 30 -4.38 -1.24 -8.98
N ASP A 31 -5.34 -0.91 -9.82
CA ASP A 31 -6.42 0.00 -9.49
C ASP A 31 -7.44 -0.71 -8.60
N VAL A 32 -7.73 -0.16 -7.42
CA VAL A 32 -8.69 -0.71 -6.46
C VAL A 32 -10.10 -0.86 -7.07
N SER A 33 -10.47 -0.03 -8.05
CA SER A 33 -11.76 -0.13 -8.75
C SER A 33 -11.91 -1.42 -9.57
N THR A 34 -10.81 -2.03 -10.00
CA THR A 34 -10.82 -3.32 -10.73
C THR A 34 -10.96 -4.53 -9.80
N ILE A 35 -10.67 -4.35 -8.51
CA ILE A 35 -10.76 -5.37 -7.46
C ILE A 35 -12.10 -5.27 -6.71
N GLY A 36 -12.57 -4.04 -6.50
CA GLY A 36 -13.66 -3.68 -5.58
C GLY A 36 -13.11 -3.03 -4.32
N ASN A 37 -13.56 -1.80 -4.02
CA ASN A 37 -13.11 -1.04 -2.85
C ASN A 37 -13.88 -1.42 -1.57
N ASN A 38 -13.71 -2.66 -1.13
CA ASN A 38 -14.19 -3.15 0.17
C ASN A 38 -13.14 -4.08 0.81
N ALA A 39 -13.19 -4.21 2.14
CA ALA A 39 -12.20 -4.97 2.91
C ALA A 39 -12.08 -6.43 2.46
N THR A 40 -13.19 -7.09 2.12
CA THR A 40 -13.20 -8.49 1.69
C THR A 40 -12.55 -8.63 0.31
N SER A 41 -12.98 -7.86 -0.68
CA SER A 41 -12.43 -7.94 -2.05
C SER A 41 -10.93 -7.64 -2.08
N ILE A 42 -10.47 -6.63 -1.34
CA ILE A 42 -9.03 -6.32 -1.25
C ILE A 42 -8.28 -7.47 -0.56
N LYS A 43 -8.83 -8.04 0.52
CA LYS A 43 -8.23 -9.17 1.23
C LYS A 43 -8.10 -10.40 0.35
N ASP A 44 -9.15 -10.75 -0.38
CA ASP A 44 -9.17 -11.92 -1.27
C ASP A 44 -8.16 -11.75 -2.42
N TYR A 45 -8.12 -10.55 -3.01
CA TYR A 45 -7.16 -10.25 -4.06
C TYR A 45 -5.71 -10.36 -3.57
N VAL A 46 -5.38 -9.75 -2.44
CA VAL A 46 -4.03 -9.81 -1.85
C VAL A 46 -3.66 -11.23 -1.46
N THR A 47 -4.60 -12.01 -0.91
CA THR A 47 -4.39 -13.41 -0.54
C THR A 47 -4.07 -14.26 -1.76
N ASN A 48 -4.84 -14.10 -2.84
CA ASN A 48 -4.60 -14.81 -4.10
C ASN A 48 -3.26 -14.40 -4.73
N TYR A 49 -2.94 -13.10 -4.71
CA TYR A 49 -1.66 -12.61 -5.20
C TYR A 49 -0.48 -13.22 -4.44
N TYR A 50 -0.53 -13.22 -3.10
CA TYR A 50 0.49 -13.83 -2.26
C TYR A 50 0.65 -15.33 -2.54
N ASN A 51 -0.46 -16.08 -2.60
CA ASN A 51 -0.41 -17.53 -2.84
C ASN A 51 0.11 -17.89 -4.23
N THR A 52 -0.06 -17.01 -5.22
CA THR A 52 0.33 -17.26 -6.62
C THR A 52 1.77 -16.82 -6.90
N ASN A 53 2.15 -15.64 -6.42
CA ASN A 53 3.39 -14.96 -6.82
C ASN A 53 4.41 -14.85 -5.67
N GLY A 54 3.99 -15.09 -4.43
CA GLY A 54 4.65 -14.58 -3.25
C GLY A 54 4.46 -13.06 -3.10
N LEU A 55 4.62 -12.55 -1.88
CA LEU A 55 4.57 -11.11 -1.60
C LEU A 55 5.47 -10.79 -0.41
N THR A 56 6.22 -9.68 -0.51
CA THR A 56 7.03 -9.15 0.61
C THR A 56 6.50 -7.81 1.11
N TYR A 57 5.92 -7.01 0.21
CA TYR A 57 5.44 -5.66 0.51
C TYR A 57 4.11 -5.42 -0.18
N LEU A 58 3.11 -5.00 0.60
CA LEU A 58 1.86 -4.40 0.14
C LEU A 58 1.88 -2.91 0.46
N LEU A 59 1.64 -2.06 -0.54
CA LEU A 59 1.48 -0.62 -0.35
C LEU A 59 0.08 -0.19 -0.79
N LEU A 60 -0.70 0.37 0.14
CA LEU A 60 -1.99 0.97 -0.14
C LEU A 60 -1.82 2.45 -0.47
N VAL A 61 -2.41 2.94 -1.56
CA VAL A 61 -2.25 4.33 -2.02
C VAL A 61 -3.61 5.02 -2.10
N GLY A 62 -3.88 5.85 -1.09
CA GLY A 62 -5.15 6.54 -0.86
C GLY A 62 -5.50 6.59 0.63
N ASP A 63 -6.37 7.51 1.03
CA ASP A 63 -6.98 7.47 2.37
C ASP A 63 -8.01 6.34 2.48
N PHE A 64 -8.63 6.17 3.65
CA PHE A 64 -9.60 5.12 3.93
C PHE A 64 -10.79 5.11 2.95
N ALA A 65 -11.24 6.29 2.50
CA ALA A 65 -12.31 6.41 1.52
C ALA A 65 -11.88 5.96 0.12
N GLN A 66 -10.63 6.21 -0.26
CA GLN A 66 -10.09 5.91 -1.59
C GLN A 66 -9.63 4.45 -1.71
N VAL A 67 -8.98 3.90 -0.67
CA VAL A 67 -8.58 2.50 -0.57
C VAL A 67 -8.90 2.02 0.84
N THR A 68 -9.99 1.27 0.99
CA THR A 68 -10.51 0.92 2.31
C THR A 68 -9.68 -0.15 3.02
N SER A 69 -10.00 -0.38 4.29
CA SER A 69 -9.33 -1.32 5.18
C SER A 69 -10.35 -2.10 6.00
N PRO A 70 -10.02 -3.32 6.46
CA PRO A 70 -10.77 -3.95 7.52
C PRO A 70 -10.74 -3.06 8.75
N THR A 71 -11.86 -3.00 9.46
CA THR A 71 -11.95 -2.33 10.76
C THR A 71 -12.04 -3.36 11.87
N GLY A 72 -11.63 -2.96 13.08
CA GLY A 72 -11.80 -3.75 14.30
C GLY A 72 -12.22 -2.85 15.43
N ASN A 73 -12.94 -3.41 16.41
CA ASN A 73 -13.26 -2.71 17.64
C ASN A 73 -12.33 -3.21 18.76
N TYR A 74 -11.68 -2.27 19.45
CA TYR A 74 -10.89 -2.57 20.65
C TYR A 74 -11.29 -1.60 21.75
N SER A 75 -11.81 -2.12 22.86
CA SER A 75 -12.27 -1.33 24.01
C SER A 75 -13.23 -0.21 23.63
N GLY A 76 -14.16 -0.47 22.71
CA GLY A 76 -15.16 0.51 22.26
C GLY A 76 -14.68 1.47 21.17
N VAL A 77 -13.40 1.42 20.77
CA VAL A 77 -12.85 2.24 19.69
C VAL A 77 -12.76 1.42 18.41
N THR A 78 -13.39 1.90 17.34
CA THR A 78 -13.29 1.28 16.00
C THR A 78 -12.14 1.92 15.22
N GLY A 79 -11.20 1.10 14.76
CA GLY A 79 -10.04 1.55 13.99
C GLY A 79 -9.80 0.69 12.74
N ALA A 80 -9.21 1.29 11.72
CA ALA A 80 -8.71 0.59 10.55
C ALA A 80 -7.48 -0.25 10.91
N LYS A 81 -7.35 -1.43 10.28
CA LYS A 81 -6.26 -2.39 10.52
C LYS A 81 -5.70 -2.94 9.21
N ASP A 82 -4.94 -2.11 8.50
CA ASP A 82 -4.29 -2.47 7.22
C ASP A 82 -3.43 -3.76 7.33
N ASN A 83 -2.75 -3.92 8.47
CA ASN A 83 -1.94 -5.10 8.77
C ASN A 83 -2.69 -6.42 8.63
N SER A 84 -4.02 -6.42 8.83
CA SER A 84 -4.82 -7.64 8.70
C SER A 84 -4.94 -8.16 7.26
N TYR A 85 -4.61 -7.36 6.25
CA TYR A 85 -4.42 -7.87 4.89
C TYR A 85 -3.28 -8.89 4.81
N ALA A 86 -2.29 -8.80 5.69
CA ALA A 86 -1.15 -9.70 5.74
C ALA A 86 -1.30 -10.91 6.66
N TYR A 87 -2.49 -11.20 7.21
CA TYR A 87 -2.74 -12.44 7.97
C TYR A 87 -3.34 -13.51 7.04
N ILE A 88 -2.51 -14.36 6.47
CA ILE A 88 -2.89 -15.33 5.43
C ILE A 88 -2.95 -16.75 5.99
N THR A 89 -1.93 -17.17 6.75
CA THR A 89 -1.83 -18.54 7.25
C THR A 89 -1.85 -18.59 8.77
N GLY A 90 -1.87 -19.80 9.36
CA GLY A 90 -1.74 -19.97 10.81
C GLY A 90 -2.96 -19.60 11.67
N ASN A 91 -3.94 -18.85 11.14
CA ASN A 91 -5.05 -18.29 11.92
C ASN A 91 -4.54 -17.52 13.16
N ASP A 92 -3.53 -16.68 12.94
CA ASP A 92 -2.87 -15.88 13.96
C ASP A 92 -2.72 -14.42 13.49
N HIS A 93 -1.92 -13.65 14.23
CA HIS A 93 -1.64 -12.23 13.92
C HIS A 93 -0.19 -12.01 13.47
N TYR A 94 0.50 -13.05 12.99
CA TYR A 94 1.79 -12.90 12.34
C TYR A 94 1.58 -12.49 10.89
N GLN A 95 2.30 -11.44 10.47
CA GLN A 95 2.19 -10.95 9.10
C GLN A 95 3.08 -11.77 8.17
N GLU A 96 2.53 -12.33 7.09
CA GLU A 96 3.34 -12.97 6.05
C GLU A 96 4.13 -11.96 5.19
N PHE A 97 3.69 -10.71 5.15
CA PHE A 97 4.36 -9.63 4.42
C PHE A 97 4.12 -8.26 5.07
N PHE A 98 4.98 -7.29 4.75
CA PHE A 98 4.86 -5.95 5.32
C PHE A 98 3.77 -5.15 4.62
N VAL A 99 2.98 -4.41 5.39
CA VAL A 99 1.91 -3.53 4.89
C VAL A 99 2.25 -2.08 5.22
N GLY A 100 2.17 -1.21 4.22
CA GLY A 100 2.27 0.24 4.39
C GLY A 100 1.15 0.98 3.65
N ARG A 101 0.96 2.25 3.98
CA ARG A 101 -0.01 3.13 3.33
C ARG A 101 0.59 4.51 3.03
N PHE A 102 0.42 4.97 1.79
CA PHE A 102 0.48 6.38 1.45
C PHE A 102 -0.93 6.97 1.50
N SER A 103 -1.31 7.48 2.69
CA SER A 103 -2.61 8.12 2.89
C SER A 103 -2.61 9.49 2.23
N ALA A 104 -3.57 9.71 1.33
CA ALA A 104 -3.71 10.95 0.59
C ALA A 104 -5.15 11.13 0.16
N GLU A 105 -5.66 12.36 0.28
CA GLU A 105 -6.97 12.76 -0.22
C GLU A 105 -6.85 13.56 -1.53
N SER A 106 -5.64 14.01 -1.89
CA SER A 106 -5.33 14.71 -3.13
C SER A 106 -4.05 14.22 -3.80
N VAL A 107 -3.92 14.50 -5.10
CA VAL A 107 -2.70 14.16 -5.88
C VAL A 107 -1.47 14.88 -5.31
N THR A 108 -1.61 16.12 -4.86
CA THR A 108 -0.52 16.93 -4.30
C THR A 108 0.03 16.32 -3.00
N ASP A 109 -0.85 15.82 -2.13
CA ASP A 109 -0.44 15.16 -0.87
C ASP A 109 0.35 13.88 -1.15
N LEU A 110 -0.07 13.14 -2.17
CA LEU A 110 0.60 11.93 -2.61
C LEU A 110 1.97 12.25 -3.22
N GLN A 111 2.04 13.23 -4.12
CA GLN A 111 3.30 13.66 -4.75
C GLN A 111 4.34 14.06 -3.69
N THR A 112 3.91 14.70 -2.60
CA THR A 112 4.79 15.03 -1.47
C THR A 112 5.35 13.77 -0.81
N LYS A 113 4.52 12.75 -0.55
CA LYS A 113 4.94 11.47 0.04
C LYS A 113 5.89 10.69 -0.87
N VAL A 114 5.58 10.63 -2.17
CA VAL A 114 6.42 10.02 -3.20
C VAL A 114 7.78 10.70 -3.25
N THR A 115 7.80 12.03 -3.37
CA THR A 115 9.03 12.82 -3.50
C THR A 115 9.92 12.65 -2.27
N ARG A 116 9.36 12.76 -1.06
CA ARG A 116 10.13 12.58 0.18
C ARG A 116 10.71 11.17 0.29
N SER A 117 9.95 10.15 -0.08
CA SER A 117 10.42 8.75 -0.04
C SER A 117 11.58 8.52 -1.03
N ILE A 118 11.44 9.01 -2.25
CA ILE A 118 12.49 8.91 -3.27
C ILE A 118 13.73 9.71 -2.83
N ASN A 119 13.56 10.95 -2.38
CA ASN A 119 14.67 11.81 -1.99
C ASN A 119 15.46 11.23 -0.82
N TYR A 120 14.77 10.73 0.21
CA TYR A 120 15.42 10.09 1.35
C TYR A 120 16.24 8.87 0.92
N GLU A 121 15.73 8.09 -0.03
CA GLU A 121 16.38 6.87 -0.51
C GLU A 121 17.48 7.10 -1.55
N LYS A 122 17.38 8.15 -2.38
CA LYS A 122 18.37 8.51 -3.41
C LYS A 122 19.47 9.40 -2.87
N ILE A 123 19.10 10.38 -2.05
CA ILE A 123 19.95 11.51 -1.67
C ILE A 123 19.70 11.87 -0.19
N PRO A 124 20.04 10.98 0.76
CA PRO A 124 19.71 11.17 2.19
C PRO A 124 20.33 12.42 2.82
N LEU A 125 21.39 12.99 2.23
CA LEU A 125 22.15 14.11 2.78
C LEU A 125 21.66 15.50 2.33
N LEU A 126 20.75 15.60 1.34
CA LEU A 126 20.25 16.90 0.84
C LEU A 126 18.90 17.33 1.46
N ALA A 127 18.35 16.60 2.43
CA ALA A 127 17.12 16.97 3.14
C ALA A 127 17.33 18.01 4.27
N LEU A 128 18.53 18.58 4.38
CA LEU A 128 18.88 19.68 5.29
C LEU A 128 19.24 20.91 4.44
N GLY A 129 18.23 21.69 4.06
CA GLY A 129 18.37 22.95 3.34
C GLY A 129 17.07 23.73 3.34
#